data_AF-A0A8D6U713-F1
#
_entry.id   AF-A0A8D6U713-F1
#
_cell.length_a   1.000
_cell.length_b   1.000
_cell.length_c   1.000
_cell.angle_alpha   90.00
_cell.angle_beta   90.00
_cell.angle_gamma   90.00
#
_symmetry.space_group_name_H-M   'P 1'
#
loop_
_entity.id
_entity.type
_entity.pdbx_description
1 polymer ?
#
loop_
_entity_poly.entity_id
_entity_poly.type
_entity_poly.pdbx_seq_one_letter_code
_entity_poly.pdbx_strand_id
1 'polypeptide(L)' 'MAITLPHGVLFRGAAEGRIRKDLIDKHQIESVIGFPDKLFLNTGIPVCV' A
#
# COMPACT_ATOMS: atom_id res chain seq x y z
N MET A 1 -3.52 3.05 -13.18
CA MET A 1 -4.57 2.83 -12.15
C MET A 1 -3.96 3.20 -10.80
N ALA A 2 -4.69 3.86 -9.92
CA ALA A 2 -4.20 4.27 -8.60
C ALA A 2 -5.15 3.73 -7.53
N ILE A 3 -4.62 3.16 -6.44
CA ILE A 3 -5.41 2.54 -5.37
C ILE A 3 -4.92 3.05 -4.02
N THR A 4 -5.79 3.66 -3.23
CA THR A 4 -5.51 4.05 -1.84
C THR A 4 -5.56 2.84 -0.91
N LEU A 5 -4.48 2.60 -0.16
CA LEU A 5 -4.34 1.50 0.80
C LEU A 5 -3.68 1.99 2.10
N PRO A 6 -3.90 1.32 3.25
CA PRO A 6 -3.11 1.55 4.45
C PRO A 6 -1.65 1.12 4.27
N HIS A 7 -0.69 1.76 4.95
CA HIS A 7 0.73 1.36 4.89
C HIS A 7 0.99 -0.12 5.23
N GLY A 8 0.05 -0.78 5.94
CA GLY A 8 0.13 -2.20 6.29
C GLY A 8 0.47 -3.12 5.12
N VAL A 9 -0.06 -2.86 3.92
CA VAL A 9 0.17 -3.73 2.75
C VAL A 9 1.63 -3.76 2.30
N LEU A 10 2.42 -2.73 2.65
CA LEU A 10 3.82 -2.60 2.25
C LEU A 10 4.75 -3.49 3.08
N PHE A 11 4.39 -3.81 4.33
CA PHE A 11 5.29 -4.51 5.26
C PHE A 11 4.70 -5.78 5.88
N ARG A 12 3.38 -5.99 5.84
CA ARG A 12 2.79 -7.23 6.36
C ARG A 12 3.29 -8.45 5.57
N GLY A 13 3.43 -9.56 6.29
CA GLY A 13 3.99 -10.82 5.78
C GLY A 13 2.92 -11.83 5.37
N ALA A 14 3.24 -13.12 5.51
CA ALA A 14 2.33 -14.25 5.26
C ALA A 14 1.66 -14.24 3.86
N ALA A 15 0.34 -14.06 3.80
CA ALA A 15 -0.39 -14.04 2.54
C ALA A 15 -0.14 -12.74 1.76
N GLU A 16 -0.13 -11.58 2.44
CA GLU A 16 0.09 -10.28 1.82
C GLU A 16 1.50 -10.16 1.24
N GLY A 17 2.51 -10.74 1.89
CA GLY A 17 3.87 -10.80 1.36
C GLY A 17 3.96 -11.61 0.06
N ARG A 18 3.20 -12.72 -0.06
CA ARG A 18 3.13 -13.53 -1.28
C ARG A 18 2.47 -12.77 -2.44
N ILE A 19 1.38 -12.07 -2.15
CA ILE A 19 0.67 -11.23 -3.13
C ILE A 19 1.56 -10.07 -3.57
N ARG A 20 2.22 -9.38 -2.63
CA ARG A 20 3.14 -8.26 -2.93
C ARG A 20 4.28 -8.71 -3.84
N LYS A 21 4.84 -9.89 -3.61
CA LYS A 21 5.89 -10.44 -4.47
C LYS A 21 5.38 -10.69 -5.89
N ASP A 22 4.22 -11.33 -6.04
CA ASP A 22 3.62 -11.59 -7.36
C ASP A 22 3.30 -10.29 -8.14
N LEU A 23 2.83 -9.25 -7.45
CA LEU A 23 2.57 -7.93 -8.06
C LEU A 23 3.87 -7.24 -8.55
N ILE A 24 4.95 -7.36 -7.78
CA ILE A 24 6.27 -6.82 -8.15
C ILE A 24 6.86 -7.61 -9.32
N ASP A 25 6.82 -8.94 -9.28
CA ASP A 25 7.36 -9.80 -10.34
C ASP A 25 6.64 -9.55 -11.68
N LYS A 26 5.34 -9.27 -11.64
CA LYS A 26 4.53 -8.86 -12.81
C LYS A 26 4.69 -7.41 -13.24
N HIS A 27 5.54 -6.63 -12.56
CA HIS A 27 5.75 -5.19 -12.82
C HIS A 27 4.44 -4.38 -12.82
N GLN A 28 3.51 -4.73 -11.91
CA GLN A 28 2.20 -4.06 -11.80
C GLN A 28 2.21 -2.87 -10.84
N ILE A 29 3.35 -2.58 -10.22
CA ILE A 29 3.55 -1.45 -9.30
C ILE A 29 4.63 -0.56 -9.90
N GLU A 30 4.23 0.60 -10.42
CA GLU A 30 5.16 1.59 -10.98
C GLU A 30 5.68 2.55 -9.90
N SER A 31 4.84 2.90 -8.93
CA SER A 31 5.16 3.89 -7.92
C SER A 31 4.34 3.66 -6.66
N VAL A 32 4.90 4.06 -5.52
CA VAL A 32 4.23 4.09 -4.22
C VAL A 32 4.41 5.48 -3.64
N ILE A 33 3.31 6.17 -3.36
CA ILE A 33 3.30 7.51 -2.79
C ILE A 33 2.73 7.43 -1.38
N GLY A 34 3.56 7.73 -0.38
CA GLY A 34 3.13 7.80 1.02
C GLY A 34 2.52 9.16 1.36
N PHE A 35 1.37 9.16 2.03
CA PHE A 35 0.72 10.36 2.54
C PHE A 35 1.01 10.58 4.03
N PRO A 36 0.96 11.85 4.50
CA PRO A 36 0.98 12.18 5.91
C PRO A 36 -0.20 11.57 6.69
N ASP A 37 -0.01 11.38 7.99
CA ASP A 37 -1.07 10.95 8.90
C ASP A 37 -2.25 11.93 8.96
N LYS A 38 -3.43 11.45 9.35
CA LYS A 38 -4.66 12.24 9.56
C LYS A 38 -5.14 13.04 8.34
N LEU A 39 -4.78 12.60 7.14
CA LEU A 39 -5.29 13.19 5.89
C LEU A 39 -6.76 12.85 5.63
N PHE A 40 -7.23 11.69 6.12
CA PHE A 40 -8.60 11.22 5.94
C PHE A 40 -9.48 11.57 7.14
N LEU A 41 -10.69 12.08 6.87
CA LEU A 41 -11.66 12.51 7.89
C LEU A 41 -12.07 11.36 8.84
N ASN A 42 -12.08 10.13 8.34
CA ASN A 42 -12.61 8.98 9.06
C ASN A 42 -11.53 8.14 9.76
N THR A 43 -10.24 8.36 9.47
CA THR A 43 -9.14 7.53 10.01
C THR A 43 -7.85 8.34 10.15
N GLY A 44 -7.17 8.21 11.29
CA GLY A 44 -5.88 8.88 11.52
C GLY A 44 -4.65 8.12 11.01
N ILE A 45 -4.81 6.98 10.34
CA ILE A 45 -3.70 6.09 9.95
C ILE A 45 -2.94 6.60 8.71
N PRO A 46 -1.65 6.28 8.58
CA PRO A 46 -0.88 6.54 7.37
C PRO A 46 -1.34 5.63 6.22
N VAL A 47 -1.36 6.20 5.03
CA VAL A 47 -1.94 5.66 3.81
C VAL A 47 -1.03 5.91 2.63
N CYS A 48 -1.06 5.02 1.65
CA CYS A 48 -0.29 5.12 0.42
C CYS A 48 -1.19 4.93 -0.82
N VAL A 49 -0.73 5.42 -1.96
CA VAL A 49 -1.30 5.19 -3.29
C VAL A 49 -0.28 4.57 -4.23
#